data_AF-A0A7C3ZUB7-F1
#
_entry.id   AF-A0A7C3ZUB7-F1
#
_cell.length_a   1.000
_cell.length_b   1.000
_cell.length_c   1.000
_cell.angle_alpha   90.00
_cell.angle_beta   90.00
_cell.angle_gamma   90.00
#
_symmetry.space_group_name_H-M   'P 1'
#
loop_
_entity.id
_entity.type
_entity.pdbx_description
1 polymer ?
#
loop_
_entity_poly.entity_id
_entity_poly.type
_entity_poly.pdbx_seq_one_letter_code
_entity_poly.pdbx_strand_id
1 'polypeptide(L)'
;MSRRATILIGVALVVVVFGAFSRAPLNGFTNLDDDLYVTRNPHVQAGLSWRGITWAFTTLHLSFWHPLVWISYMVDRDLYGT
;
A
#
# COMPACT_ATOMS: atom_id res chain seq x y z
N MET A 1 16.34 30.97 -14.57
CA MET A 1 15.85 30.88 -13.18
C MET A 1 17.02 30.62 -12.26
N SER A 2 17.14 31.27 -11.10
CA SER A 2 18.29 31.05 -10.21
C SER A 2 18.20 29.71 -9.48
N ARG A 3 19.33 29.06 -9.18
CA ARG A 3 19.37 27.79 -8.42
C ARG A 3 18.60 27.88 -7.10
N ARG A 4 18.65 29.04 -6.44
CA ARG A 4 17.90 29.31 -5.21
C ARG A 4 16.38 29.31 -5.44
N ALA A 5 15.91 29.97 -6.49
CA ALA A 5 14.48 29.99 -6.83
C ALA A 5 13.95 28.58 -7.14
N THR A 6 14.70 27.77 -7.90
CA THR A 6 14.33 26.38 -8.18
C THR A 6 14.19 25.55 -6.91
N ILE A 7 15.13 25.68 -5.97
CA ILE A 7 15.07 24.96 -4.68
C ILE A 7 13.85 25.40 -3.87
N LEU A 8 13.60 26.71 -3.78
CA LEU A 8 12.44 27.24 -3.02
C LEU A 8 11.12 26.75 -3.59
N ILE A 9 10.97 26.74 -4.93
CA ILE A 9 9.78 26.20 -5.60
C ILE A 9 9.64 24.71 -5.32
N GLY A 10 10.75 23.94 -5.39
CA GLY A 10 10.74 22.51 -5.08
C GLY A 10 10.29 22.22 -3.65
N VAL A 11 10.83 22.95 -2.67
CA VAL A 11 10.42 22.81 -1.26
C VAL A 11 8.97 23.20 -1.05
N ALA A 12 8.53 24.32 -1.64
CA ALA A 12 7.14 24.75 -1.55
C ALA A 12 6.18 23.69 -2.12
N LEU A 13 6.55 23.07 -3.25
CA LEU A 13 5.77 21.98 -3.86
C LEU A 13 5.68 20.77 -2.92
N VAL A 14 6.79 20.35 -2.32
CA VAL A 14 6.81 19.25 -1.33
C VAL A 14 5.87 19.58 -0.17
N VAL A 15 5.97 20.78 0.41
CA VAL A 15 5.12 21.19 1.55
C VAL A 15 3.64 21.18 1.17
N VAL A 16 3.27 21.69 0.00
CA VAL A 16 1.88 21.69 -0.47
C VAL A 16 1.35 20.27 -0.68
N VAL A 17 2.15 19.38 -1.28
CA VAL A 17 1.77 17.98 -1.48
C VAL A 17 1.58 17.26 -0.14
N PHE A 18 2.54 17.38 0.79
CA PHE A 18 2.40 16.78 2.11
C PHE A 18 1.20 17.35 2.89
N GLY A 19 0.94 18.66 2.79
CA GLY A 19 -0.22 19.30 3.40
C GLY A 19 -1.54 18.74 2.85
N ALA A 20 -1.66 18.65 1.52
CA ALA A 20 -2.85 18.15 0.85
C ALA A 20 -3.15 16.67 1.19
N PHE A 21 -2.12 15.83 1.29
CA PHE A 21 -2.26 14.39 1.57
C PHE A 21 -2.08 14.02 3.05
N SER A 22 -1.92 14.99 3.95
CA SER A 22 -1.71 14.76 5.40
C SER A 22 -2.81 13.94 6.08
N ARG A 23 -4.03 13.97 5.52
CA ARG A 23 -5.19 13.22 6.03
C ARG A 23 -5.28 11.79 5.49
N ALA A 24 -4.56 11.45 4.42
CA ALA A 24 -4.67 10.15 3.78
C ALA A 24 -4.40 8.96 4.74
N PRO A 25 -3.40 9.01 5.65
CA PRO A 25 -3.15 7.91 6.59
C PRO A 25 -4.21 7.73 7.67
N LEU A 26 -5.14 8.69 7.82
CA LEU A 26 -6.23 8.62 8.79
C LEU A 26 -7.49 7.96 8.23
N ASN A 27 -7.52 7.67 6.93
CA ASN A 27 -8.61 6.97 6.29
C ASN A 27 -8.44 5.46 6.48
N GLY A 28 -9.53 4.76 6.78
CA GLY A 28 -9.55 3.29 6.86
C GLY A 28 -9.94 2.65 5.53
N PHE A 29 -10.10 1.32 5.57
CA PHE A 29 -10.59 0.52 4.45
C PHE A 29 -12.02 0.92 4.04
N THR A 30 -12.31 0.73 2.75
CA THR A 30 -13.58 1.02 2.10
C THR A 30 -14.22 -0.26 1.56
N ASN A 31 -15.54 -0.26 1.39
CA ASN A 31 -16.27 -1.42 0.90
C ASN A 31 -16.33 -1.47 -0.65
N LEU A 32 -15.17 -1.36 -1.30
CA LEU A 32 -15.05 -1.55 -2.74
C LEU A 32 -14.43 -2.92 -3.05
N ASP A 33 -13.20 -3.13 -2.59
CA ASP A 33 -12.43 -4.35 -2.83
C ASP A 33 -11.49 -4.72 -1.66
N ASP A 34 -11.36 -3.85 -0.65
CA ASP A 34 -10.50 -4.07 0.51
C ASP A 34 -10.90 -5.32 1.31
N ASP A 35 -12.19 -5.70 1.30
CA ASP A 35 -12.63 -6.93 1.95
C ASP A 35 -12.08 -8.17 1.26
N LEU A 36 -12.00 -8.16 -0.09
CA LEU A 36 -11.46 -9.26 -0.88
C LEU A 36 -9.93 -9.29 -0.87
N TYR A 37 -9.27 -8.14 -0.98
CA TYR A 37 -7.81 -8.08 -1.06
C TYR A 37 -7.12 -8.18 0.30
N VAL A 38 -7.69 -7.55 1.33
CA VAL A 38 -7.00 -7.32 2.59
C VAL A 38 -7.74 -7.99 3.74
N THR A 39 -8.90 -7.47 4.16
CA THR A 39 -9.47 -7.80 5.48
C THR A 39 -10.04 -9.21 5.59
N ARG A 40 -10.53 -9.82 4.50
CA ARG A 40 -11.05 -11.22 4.49
C ARG A 40 -10.13 -12.20 3.76
N ASN A 41 -8.95 -11.79 3.33
CA ASN A 41 -8.00 -12.68 2.70
C ASN A 41 -7.13 -13.39 3.75
N PRO A 42 -7.31 -14.70 4.00
CA PRO A 42 -6.59 -15.41 5.06
C PRO A 42 -5.07 -15.50 4.82
N HIS A 43 -4.62 -15.40 3.56
CA HIS A 43 -3.19 -15.40 3.25
C HIS A 43 -2.55 -14.07 3.62
N VAL A 44 -3.25 -12.96 3.38
CA VAL A 44 -2.80 -11.61 3.77
C VAL A 44 -2.90 -11.42 5.29
N GLN A 45 -4.02 -11.84 5.91
CA GLN A 45 -4.23 -11.73 7.36
C GLN A 45 -3.22 -12.55 8.18
N ALA A 46 -2.58 -13.56 7.57
CA ALA A 46 -1.52 -14.35 8.21
C ALA A 46 -0.15 -13.64 8.23
N GLY A 47 0.01 -12.50 7.56
CA GLY A 47 1.27 -11.79 7.45
C GLY A 47 2.28 -12.46 6.53
N LEU A 48 3.49 -11.92 6.50
CA LEU A 48 4.56 -12.41 5.65
C LEU A 48 5.00 -13.79 6.13
N SER A 49 4.70 -14.81 5.32
CA SER A 49 5.02 -16.20 5.63
C SER A 49 5.46 -16.94 4.39
N TRP A 50 6.23 -18.02 4.56
CA TRP A 50 6.67 -18.82 3.41
C TRP A 50 5.48 -19.37 2.60
N ARG A 51 4.44 -19.83 3.32
CA ARG A 51 3.19 -20.29 2.72
C ARG A 51 2.47 -19.16 1.95
N GLY A 52 2.47 -17.95 2.50
CA GLY A 52 1.92 -16.76 1.84
C GLY A 52 2.66 -16.42 0.55
N ILE A 53 3.99 -16.41 0.58
CA ILE A 53 4.82 -16.15 -0.62
C ILE A 53 4.58 -17.22 -1.67
N THR A 54 4.58 -18.51 -1.32
CA THR A 54 4.29 -19.57 -2.29
C THR A 54 2.91 -19.39 -2.92
N TRP A 55 1.90 -19.06 -2.11
CA TRP A 55 0.55 -18.80 -2.59
C TRP A 55 0.50 -17.59 -3.54
N ALA A 56 1.19 -16.50 -3.21
CA ALA A 56 1.25 -15.28 -4.01
C ALA A 56 1.73 -15.55 -5.44
N PHE A 57 2.72 -16.44 -5.61
CA PHE A 57 3.27 -16.79 -6.92
C PHE A 57 2.44 -17.81 -7.71
N THR A 58 1.51 -18.53 -7.07
CA THR A 58 0.72 -19.58 -7.73
C THR A 58 -0.76 -19.24 -7.90
N THR A 59 -1.25 -18.18 -7.26
CA THR A 59 -2.66 -17.82 -7.23
C THR A 59 -3.07 -16.91 -8.39
N LEU A 60 -4.33 -17.02 -8.79
CA LEU A 60 -5.06 -16.06 -9.62
C LEU A 60 -6.25 -15.49 -8.84
N HIS A 61 -6.09 -15.31 -7.53
CA HIS A 61 -7.14 -14.76 -6.67
C HIS A 61 -7.59 -13.40 -7.24
N LEU A 62 -8.90 -13.24 -7.46
CA LEU A 62 -9.49 -12.08 -8.14
C LEU A 62 -9.05 -11.90 -9.60
N SER A 63 -8.74 -13.01 -10.28
CA SER A 63 -8.50 -13.11 -11.73
C SER A 63 -7.20 -12.48 -12.24
N PHE A 64 -6.32 -12.00 -11.37
CA PHE A 64 -5.03 -11.41 -11.73
C PHE A 64 -3.86 -12.14 -11.10
N TRP A 65 -2.76 -12.28 -11.86
CA TRP A 65 -1.48 -12.72 -11.32
C TRP A 65 -0.65 -11.50 -10.94
N HIS A 66 -0.46 -11.30 -9.63
CA HIS A 66 0.27 -10.16 -9.08
C HIS A 66 0.95 -10.51 -7.74
N PRO A 67 1.96 -11.40 -7.76
CA PRO A 67 2.61 -11.92 -6.54
C PRO A 67 3.18 -10.82 -5.63
N LEU A 68 3.76 -9.77 -6.21
CA LEU A 68 4.37 -8.69 -5.44
C LEU A 68 3.32 -7.83 -4.70
N VAL A 69 2.11 -7.72 -5.24
CA VAL A 69 0.99 -7.03 -4.55
C VAL A 69 0.59 -7.80 -3.30
N TRP A 70 0.46 -9.13 -3.40
CA TRP A 70 0.15 -9.97 -2.25
C TRP A 70 1.21 -9.91 -1.15
N ILE A 71 2.49 -9.92 -1.54
CA ILE A 71 3.59 -9.78 -0.58
C ILE A 71 3.58 -8.40 0.07
N SER A 72 3.29 -7.34 -0.69
CA SER A 72 3.13 -5.98 -0.14
C SER A 72 2.04 -5.96 0.93
N TYR A 73 0.86 -6.51 0.66
CA TYR A 73 -0.22 -6.54 1.66
C TYR A 73 0.11 -7.37 2.90
N MET A 74 0.84 -8.48 2.74
CA MET A 74 1.31 -9.29 3.87
C MET A 74 2.30 -8.51 4.75
N VAL A 75 3.21 -7.74 4.14
CA VAL A 75 4.14 -6.86 4.85
C VAL A 75 3.39 -5.72 5.53
N ASP A 76 2.45 -5.08 4.85
CA ASP A 76 1.64 -4.00 5.41
C ASP A 76 0.85 -4.49 6.62
N ARG A 77 0.28 -5.70 6.56
CA ARG A 77 -0.36 -6.34 7.71
C ARG A 77 0.58 -6.48 8.89
N ASP A 78 1.84 -6.87 8.68
CA ASP A 78 2.80 -7.05 9.77
C ASP A 78 3.31 -5.73 10.36
N LEU A 79 3.39 -4.67 9.54
CA LEU A 79 3.87 -3.36 9.97
C LEU A 79 2.77 -2.50 10.60
N TYR A 80 1.53 -2.59 10.09
CA TYR A 80 0.45 -1.66 10.40
C TYR A 80 -0.82 -2.34 10.91
N GLY A 81 -0.94 -3.67 10.78
CA GLY A 81 -2.17 -4.40 11.11
C GLY A 81 -3.23 -4.28 10.01
N THR A 82 -4.48 -4.52 10.40
CA THR A 82 -5.67 -4.46 9.55
C THR A 82 -6.82 -3.75 10.25
#